data_AF-A0AAN9AYX8-F1
#
_entry.id   AF-A0AAN9AYX8-F1
#
_cell.length_a   1.000
_cell.length_b   1.000
_cell.length_c   1.000
_cell.angle_alpha   90.00
_cell.angle_beta   90.00
_cell.angle_gamma   90.00
#
_symmetry.space_group_name_H-M   'P 1'
#
loop_
_entity.id
_entity.type
_entity.pdbx_description
1 polymer ?
#
loop_
_entity_poly.entity_id
_entity_poly.type
_entity_poly.pdbx_seq_one_letter_code
_entity_poly.pdbx_strand_id
1 'polypeptide(L)'
;MLQDVKTAAVSKESRNQHDYHILRKYEVLQCGPVEKLIKKREHAEETPMYFVTIEETFDVLRASHIATGHGGRDRMMKEIKKKYANISVQAIELFKSLCLECQKKRTRPKTTGVVVRPILTKDFSCRGQVDLVDMQSMSCNGYKII
;
A
#
# COMPACT_ATOMS: atom_id res chain seq x y z
N MET A 1 0.20 0.21 27.94
CA MET A 1 1.38 -0.31 27.20
C MET A 1 2.66 0.44 27.50
N LEU A 2 2.80 1.74 27.17
CA LEU A 2 4.04 2.48 27.42
C LEU A 2 4.37 2.60 28.91
N GLN A 3 3.35 2.86 29.73
CA GLN A 3 3.46 2.83 31.20
C GLN A 3 3.86 1.44 31.72
N ASP A 4 3.24 0.37 31.22
CA ASP A 4 3.54 -1.01 31.64
C ASP A 4 5.02 -1.38 31.41
N VAL A 5 5.57 -1.00 30.26
CA VAL A 5 7.00 -1.21 29.93
C VAL A 5 7.90 -0.45 30.91
N LYS A 6 7.53 0.77 31.27
CA LYS A 6 8.27 1.57 32.26
C LYS A 6 8.21 0.96 33.65
N THR A 7 7.02 0.56 34.10
CA THR A 7 6.82 -0.06 35.41
C THR A 7 7.65 -1.34 35.51
N ALA A 8 7.58 -2.21 34.49
CA ALA A 8 8.39 -3.43 34.41
C ALA A 8 9.91 -3.15 34.40
N ALA A 9 10.34 -2.06 33.77
CA ALA A 9 11.75 -1.67 33.76
C ALA A 9 12.25 -1.28 35.16
N VAL A 10 11.40 -0.64 35.98
CA VAL A 10 11.71 -0.21 37.35
C VAL A 10 11.61 -1.35 38.36
N SER A 11 10.60 -2.22 38.25
CA SER A 11 10.29 -3.29 39.23
C SER A 11 11.20 -4.53 39.14
N LYS A 12 12.53 -4.34 39.18
CA LYS A 12 13.52 -5.43 38.98
C LYS A 12 13.36 -6.65 39.91
N GLU A 13 12.93 -6.44 41.15
CA GLU A 13 12.90 -7.49 42.18
C GLU A 13 11.58 -8.28 42.24
N SER A 14 10.52 -7.78 41.60
CA SER A 14 9.16 -8.36 41.68
C SER A 14 8.52 -8.65 40.32
N ARG A 15 9.36 -8.82 39.27
CA ARG A 15 8.88 -9.04 37.91
C ARG A 15 8.09 -10.33 37.77
N ASN A 16 6.90 -10.22 37.20
CA ASN A 16 6.11 -11.39 36.82
C ASN A 16 6.47 -11.84 35.38
N GLN A 17 6.00 -13.01 34.96
CA GLN A 17 6.20 -13.55 33.61
C GLN A 17 5.79 -12.56 32.50
N HIS A 18 4.73 -11.79 32.74
CA HIS A 18 4.26 -10.74 31.82
C HIS A 18 5.29 -9.62 31.62
N ASP A 19 5.96 -9.19 32.69
CA ASP A 19 6.97 -8.12 32.64
C ASP A 19 8.17 -8.56 31.80
N TYR A 20 8.62 -9.80 31.98
CA TYR A 20 9.66 -10.38 31.13
C TYR A 20 9.24 -10.46 29.66
N HIS A 21 7.98 -10.83 29.38
CA HIS A 21 7.47 -10.87 28.02
C HIS A 21 7.49 -9.48 27.36
N ILE A 22 7.03 -8.45 28.07
CA ILE A 22 7.01 -7.07 27.57
C ILE A 22 8.42 -6.55 27.33
N LEU A 23 9.33 -6.69 28.31
CA LEU A 23 10.71 -6.19 28.20
C LEU A 23 11.52 -6.89 27.11
N ARG A 24 11.18 -8.14 26.79
CA ARG A 24 11.78 -8.87 25.67
C ARG A 24 11.32 -8.33 24.30
N LYS A 25 10.11 -7.81 24.21
CA LYS A 25 9.48 -7.44 22.93
C LYS A 25 9.52 -5.94 22.64
N TYR A 26 9.51 -5.11 23.67
CA TYR A 26 9.38 -3.67 23.57
C TYR A 26 10.51 -2.93 24.28
N GLU A 27 10.76 -1.71 23.81
CA GLU A 27 11.69 -0.76 24.40
C GLU A 27 11.09 0.64 24.29
N VAL A 28 11.39 1.52 25.24
CA VAL A 28 10.98 2.92 25.19
C VAL A 28 12.15 3.75 24.70
N LEU A 29 11.91 4.53 23.65
CA LEU A 29 12.88 5.46 23.09
C LEU A 29 12.46 6.89 23.41
N GLN A 30 13.39 7.67 23.96
CA GLN A 30 13.17 9.09 24.25
C GLN A 30 13.54 9.92 23.02
N CYS A 31 12.58 10.64 22.45
CA CYS A 31 12.73 11.52 21.30
C CYS A 31 12.44 12.96 21.73
N GLY A 32 13.44 13.61 22.33
CA GLY A 32 13.28 14.95 22.92
C GLY A 32 12.29 14.91 24.09
N PRO A 33 11.19 15.70 24.06
CA PRO A 33 10.19 15.70 25.13
C PRO A 33 9.18 14.55 25.02
N VAL A 34 9.15 13.82 23.90
CA VAL A 34 8.16 12.77 23.65
C VAL A 34 8.83 11.41 23.76
N GLU A 35 8.14 10.48 24.40
CA GLU A 35 8.54 9.08 24.48
C GLU A 35 7.77 8.26 23.48
N LYS A 36 8.48 7.34 22.81
CA LYS A 36 7.88 6.44 21.82
C LYS A 36 8.16 5.00 22.18
N LEU A 37 7.15 4.16 21.98
CA LEU A 37 7.29 2.71 22.09
C LEU A 37 7.91 2.18 20.79
N ILE A 38 8.98 1.42 20.91
CA ILE A 38 9.66 0.78 19.79
C ILE A 38 9.74 -0.73 20.00
N LYS A 39 9.97 -1.46 18.92
CA LYS A 39 10.36 -2.87 18.99
C LYS A 39 11.73 -2.96 19.68
N LYS A 40 11.89 -3.95 20.56
CA LYS A 40 13.18 -4.23 21.21
C LYS A 40 14.24 -4.43 20.13
N ARG A 41 15.33 -3.67 20.22
CA ARG A 41 16.48 -3.77 19.32
C ARG A 41 17.51 -4.75 19.87
N GLU A 42 18.20 -5.45 18.98
CA GLU A 42 19.34 -6.28 19.36
C GLU A 42 20.61 -5.43 19.50
N HIS A 43 20.79 -4.51 18.54
CA HIS A 43 21.89 -3.55 18.53
C HIS A 43 21.40 -2.11 18.55
N ALA A 44 22.09 -1.24 19.29
CA ALA A 44 21.70 0.16 19.45
C ALA A 44 21.70 0.96 18.12
N GLU A 45 22.51 0.52 17.15
CA GLU A 45 22.64 1.11 15.81
C GLU A 45 21.48 0.76 14.87
N GLU A 46 20.66 -0.24 15.22
CA GLU A 46 19.51 -0.61 14.41
C GLU A 46 18.50 0.53 14.33
N THR A 47 17.93 0.71 13.12
CA THR A 47 16.86 1.67 12.90
C THR A 47 15.65 1.29 13.75
N PRO A 48 15.19 2.18 14.65
CA PRO A 48 14.08 1.87 15.54
C PRO A 48 12.78 1.71 14.74
N MET A 49 12.08 0.60 14.96
CA MET A 49 10.72 0.39 14.46
C MET A 49 9.71 0.82 15.53
N TYR A 50 8.93 1.84 15.22
CA TYR A 50 7.97 2.45 16.12
C TYR A 50 6.64 1.67 16.15
N PHE A 51 6.00 1.65 17.31
CA PHE A 51 4.60 1.28 17.46
C PHE A 51 3.74 2.53 17.35
N VAL A 52 2.74 2.48 16.46
CA VAL A 52 1.80 3.57 16.20
C VAL A 52 0.56 3.40 17.08
N THR A 53 0.02 4.49 17.60
CA THR A 53 -1.28 4.47 18.30
C THR A 53 -2.44 4.32 17.31
N ILE A 54 -3.62 3.94 17.78
CA ILE A 54 -4.81 3.83 16.91
C ILE A 54 -5.13 5.18 16.24
N GLU A 55 -5.00 6.27 17.00
CA GLU A 55 -5.28 7.64 16.55
C GLU A 55 -4.35 8.07 15.40
N GLU A 56 -3.06 7.75 15.48
CA GLU A 56 -2.06 8.10 14.47
C GLU A 56 -2.06 7.15 13.26
N THR A 57 -2.72 5.99 13.37
CA THR A 57 -2.65 4.93 12.34
C THR A 57 -3.16 5.43 10.99
N PHE A 58 -4.22 6.25 10.98
CA PHE A 58 -4.78 6.81 9.75
C PHE A 58 -3.79 7.73 9.05
N ASP A 59 -3.13 8.62 9.80
CA ASP A 59 -2.19 9.58 9.24
C ASP A 59 -0.95 8.89 8.67
N VAL A 60 -0.45 7.85 9.36
CA VAL A 60 0.65 7.03 8.84
C VAL A 60 0.28 6.35 7.52
N LEU A 61 -0.92 5.75 7.44
CA LEU A 61 -1.41 5.12 6.21
C LEU A 61 -1.56 6.13 5.08
N ARG A 62 -2.14 7.30 5.37
CA ARG A 62 -2.33 8.39 4.40
C ARG A 62 -0.99 8.91 3.88
N ALA A 63 -0.05 9.23 4.78
CA ALA A 63 1.28 9.72 4.41
C ALA A 63 2.03 8.69 3.55
N SER A 64 2.00 7.41 3.95
CA SER A 64 2.65 6.32 3.20
C SER A 64 2.01 6.11 1.82
N HIS A 65 0.68 6.24 1.74
CA HIS A 65 -0.05 6.11 0.48
C HIS A 65 0.31 7.23 -0.51
N ILE A 66 0.40 8.47 -0.03
CA ILE A 66 0.80 9.63 -0.84
C ILE A 66 2.28 9.51 -1.25
N ALA A 67 3.17 9.20 -0.31
CA ALA A 67 4.60 9.05 -0.56
C ALA A 67 4.93 7.96 -1.59
N THR A 68 4.12 6.90 -1.65
CA THR A 68 4.28 5.82 -2.64
C THR A 68 3.54 6.09 -3.96
N GLY A 69 2.96 7.28 -4.13
CA GLY A 69 2.23 7.68 -5.34
C GLY A 69 0.94 6.91 -5.53
N HIS A 70 0.11 6.84 -4.49
CA HIS A 70 -1.07 5.97 -4.43
C HIS A 70 -0.72 4.49 -4.64
N GLY A 71 0.37 4.05 -4.00
CA GLY A 71 0.92 2.71 -4.13
C GLY A 71 -0.06 1.62 -3.71
N GLY A 72 0.08 0.43 -4.34
CA GLY A 72 -0.64 -0.76 -3.92
C GLY A 72 -0.16 -1.32 -2.57
N ARG A 73 -0.78 -2.42 -2.14
CA ARG A 73 -0.52 -3.10 -0.86
C ARG A 73 0.97 -3.36 -0.60
N ASP A 74 1.66 -3.96 -1.57
CA ASP A 74 3.08 -4.32 -1.41
C ASP A 74 3.99 -3.09 -1.33
N ARG A 75 3.72 -2.05 -2.12
CA ARG A 75 4.50 -0.80 -2.09
C ARG A 75 4.32 -0.08 -0.76
N MET A 76 3.07 0.07 -0.30
CA MET A 76 2.78 0.66 1.01
C MET A 76 3.41 -0.16 2.14
N MET A 77 3.29 -1.49 2.10
CA MET A 77 3.87 -2.37 3.12
C MET A 77 5.40 -2.23 3.17
N LYS A 78 6.08 -2.17 2.02
CA LYS A 78 7.53 -1.99 1.97
C LYS A 78 7.95 -0.64 2.57
N GLU A 79 7.16 0.41 2.38
CA GLU A 79 7.46 1.72 2.95
C GLU A 79 7.19 1.76 4.46
N ILE A 80 6.04 1.26 4.89
CA ILE A 80 5.61 1.24 6.30
C ILE A 80 6.55 0.40 7.16
N LYS A 81 6.96 -0.79 6.68
CA LYS A 81 7.86 -1.69 7.43
C LYS A 81 9.24 -1.12 7.70
N LYS A 82 9.66 -0.03 7.04
CA LYS A 82 10.92 0.65 7.35
C LYS A 82 10.89 1.36 8.69
N LYS A 83 9.70 1.82 9.12
CA LYS A 83 9.54 2.70 10.28
C LYS A 83 8.59 2.16 11.34
N TYR A 84 7.62 1.33 10.98
CA TYR A 84 6.53 0.93 11.88
C TYR A 84 6.36 -0.58 12.00
N ALA A 85 6.10 -1.05 13.21
CA ALA A 85 6.05 -2.48 13.54
C ALA A 85 4.63 -3.08 13.54
N ASN A 86 3.58 -2.28 13.79
CA ASN A 86 2.25 -2.78 14.14
C ASN A 86 1.14 -2.49 13.10
N ILE A 87 1.48 -1.97 11.93
CA ILE A 87 0.47 -1.74 10.88
C ILE A 87 0.23 -3.05 10.13
N SER A 88 -1.04 -3.49 10.12
CA SER A 88 -1.44 -4.74 9.48
C SER A 88 -1.69 -4.58 7.99
N VAL A 89 -1.61 -5.70 7.27
CA VAL A 89 -1.95 -5.77 5.84
C VAL A 89 -3.40 -5.38 5.60
N GLN A 90 -4.29 -5.84 6.49
CA GLN A 90 -5.73 -5.59 6.44
C GLN A 90 -6.03 -4.10 6.55
N ALA A 91 -5.34 -3.38 7.43
CA ALA A 91 -5.49 -1.93 7.57
C ALA A 91 -5.07 -1.19 6.28
N ILE A 92 -3.98 -1.62 5.63
CA ILE A 92 -3.54 -1.06 4.35
C ILE A 92 -4.57 -1.30 3.25
N GLU A 93 -5.09 -2.53 3.15
CA GLU A 93 -6.09 -2.90 2.15
C GLU A 93 -7.41 -2.15 2.33
N LEU A 94 -7.87 -2.02 3.57
CA LEU A 94 -9.05 -1.25 3.92
C LEU A 94 -8.87 0.24 3.59
N PHE A 95 -7.74 0.84 3.97
CA PHE A 95 -7.46 2.23 3.61
C PHE A 95 -7.44 2.44 2.09
N LYS A 96 -6.75 1.55 1.37
CA LYS A 96 -6.67 1.60 -0.10
C LYS A 96 -8.03 1.46 -0.76
N SER A 97 -8.92 0.60 -0.23
CA SER A 97 -10.25 0.39 -0.80
C SER A 97 -11.13 1.63 -0.69
N LEU A 98 -10.89 2.48 0.32
CA LEU A 98 -11.62 3.71 0.60
C LEU A 98 -11.02 4.97 -0.07
N CYS A 99 -9.85 4.87 -0.71
CA CYS A 99 -9.23 6.02 -1.38
C CYS A 99 -9.99 6.41 -2.65
N LEU A 100 -10.59 7.61 -2.65
CA LEU A 100 -11.39 8.14 -3.77
C LEU A 100 -10.61 8.22 -5.09
N GLU A 101 -9.36 8.67 -5.06
CA GLU A 101 -8.51 8.77 -6.25
C GLU A 101 -8.18 7.39 -6.84
N CYS A 102 -7.95 6.39 -5.99
CA CYS A 102 -7.76 5.01 -6.43
C CYS A 102 -9.05 4.39 -6.97
N GLN A 103 -10.20 4.70 -6.36
CA GLN A 103 -11.51 4.22 -6.82
C GLN A 103 -11.83 4.77 -8.22
N LYS A 104 -11.64 6.08 -8.46
CA LYS A 104 -11.84 6.71 -9.78
C LYS A 104 -10.99 6.06 -10.88
N LYS A 105 -9.78 5.57 -10.58
CA LYS A 105 -8.91 4.86 -11.55
C LYS A 105 -9.32 3.41 -11.76
N ARG A 106 -10.01 2.79 -10.78
CA ARG A 106 -10.48 1.40 -10.82
C ARG A 106 -11.74 1.19 -11.65
N THR A 107 -12.51 2.24 -11.95
CA THR A 107 -13.79 2.16 -12.67
C THR A 107 -13.66 1.77 -14.14
N ARG A 108 -12.48 1.42 -14.65
CA ARG A 108 -12.41 0.70 -15.92
C ARG A 108 -13.14 -0.63 -15.72
N PRO A 109 -14.29 -0.86 -16.39
CA PRO A 109 -14.98 -2.13 -16.27
C PRO A 109 -13.98 -3.22 -16.65
N LYS A 110 -13.91 -4.30 -15.86
CA LYS A 110 -13.29 -5.53 -16.36
C LYS A 110 -13.93 -5.79 -17.70
N THR A 111 -13.16 -5.87 -18.78
CA THR A 111 -13.64 -6.32 -20.08
C THR A 111 -14.08 -7.78 -19.89
N THR A 112 -15.33 -7.97 -19.47
CA THR A 112 -15.98 -9.26 -19.43
C THR A 112 -16.33 -9.62 -20.87
N GLY A 113 -15.39 -10.29 -21.53
CA GLY A 113 -15.54 -10.80 -22.89
C GLY A 113 -14.97 -9.87 -23.95
N VAL A 114 -13.95 -10.37 -24.66
CA VAL A 114 -13.81 -10.07 -26.09
C VAL A 114 -15.16 -10.43 -26.72
N VAL A 115 -15.71 -9.51 -27.52
CA VAL A 115 -16.98 -9.59 -28.26
C VAL A 115 -17.60 -11.01 -28.22
N VAL A 116 -18.57 -11.21 -27.34
CA VAL A 116 -19.19 -12.53 -27.10
C VAL A 116 -20.04 -13.01 -28.29
N ARG A 117 -20.23 -12.17 -29.32
CA ARG A 117 -20.99 -12.50 -30.52
C ARG A 117 -20.20 -12.12 -31.79
N PRO A 118 -19.58 -13.08 -32.49
CA PRO A 118 -19.08 -12.82 -33.83
C PRO A 118 -20.23 -12.30 -34.71
N ILE A 119 -19.92 -11.34 -35.57
CA ILE A 119 -20.89 -10.79 -36.53
C ILE A 119 -21.06 -11.83 -37.64
N LEU A 120 -21.90 -12.82 -37.37
CA LEU A 120 -22.20 -13.91 -38.30
C LEU A 120 -23.44 -13.57 -39.12
N THR A 121 -23.37 -13.93 -40.39
CA THR A 121 -24.51 -13.90 -41.31
C THR A 121 -24.74 -15.26 -41.93
N LYS A 122 -26.00 -15.59 -42.23
CA LYS A 122 -26.39 -16.92 -42.71
C LYS A 122 -26.02 -17.15 -44.18
N ASP A 123 -26.10 -16.10 -45.00
CA ASP A 123 -25.97 -16.18 -46.45
C ASP A 123 -24.89 -15.24 -47.00
N PHE A 124 -24.41 -15.51 -48.20
CA PHE A 124 -23.44 -14.67 -48.91
C PHE A 124 -24.06 -13.32 -49.28
N SER A 125 -23.29 -12.23 -49.15
CA SER A 125 -23.69 -10.85 -49.50
C SER A 125 -24.88 -10.24 -48.73
N CYS A 126 -25.40 -10.87 -47.67
CA CYS A 126 -26.49 -10.28 -46.88
C CYS A 126 -26.04 -9.20 -45.88
N ARG A 127 -24.73 -9.02 -45.67
CA ARG A 127 -24.16 -7.94 -44.86
C ARG A 127 -22.77 -7.54 -45.36
N GLY A 128 -22.53 -6.24 -45.42
CA GLY A 128 -21.20 -5.65 -45.56
C GLY A 128 -20.80 -4.90 -44.29
N GLN A 129 -19.51 -4.88 -43.98
CA GLN A 129 -18.92 -3.97 -42.99
C GLN A 129 -18.08 -2.97 -43.77
N VAL A 130 -18.42 -1.69 -43.62
CA VAL A 130 -17.66 -0.59 -44.20
C VAL A 130 -17.04 0.15 -43.04
N ASP A 131 -15.73 0.35 -43.13
CA ASP A 131 -14.99 1.17 -42.18
C ASP A 131 -14.23 2.25 -42.95
N LEU A 132 -14.12 3.43 -42.35
CA LEU A 132 -13.37 4.53 -42.92
C LEU A 132 -11.96 4.50 -42.35
N VAL A 133 -10.99 4.17 -43.20
CA VAL A 133 -9.58 4.27 -42.87
C VAL A 133 -9.03 5.53 -43.50
N ASP A 134 -8.43 6.39 -42.67
CA ASP A 134 -7.73 7.58 -43.16
C ASP A 134 -6.34 7.20 -43.66
N MET A 135 -6.18 7.14 -44.99
CA MET A 135 -4.93 6.75 -45.66
C MET A 135 -4.05 7.98 -45.92
N GLN A 136 -3.69 8.71 -44.86
CA GLN A 136 -2.75 9.82 -45.00
C GLN A 136 -1.35 9.28 -45.31
N SER A 137 -0.80 9.69 -46.46
CA SER A 137 0.57 9.33 -46.84
C SER A 137 1.57 10.06 -45.94
N MET A 138 2.28 9.33 -45.09
CA MET A 138 3.46 9.86 -44.40
C MET A 138 4.68 9.72 -45.31
N SER A 139 5.42 10.82 -45.53
CA SER A 139 6.69 10.76 -46.27
C SER A 139 7.80 10.30 -45.33
N CYS A 140 8.36 9.12 -45.57
CA CYS A 140 9.59 8.67 -44.91
C CYS A 140 10.72 8.70 -45.95
N ASN A 141 11.79 9.45 -45.67
CA ASN A 141 12.97 9.59 -46.54
C ASN A 141 12.65 9.93 -48.01
N GLY A 142 11.70 10.83 -48.25
CA GLY A 142 11.37 11.31 -49.60
C GLY A 142 10.45 10.40 -50.42
N TYR A 143 10.05 9.24 -49.90
CA TYR A 143 9.05 8.37 -50.51
C TYR A 143 7.72 8.51 -49.78
N LYS A 144 6.63 8.69 -50.53
CA LYS A 144 5.27 8.61 -49.99
C LYS A 144 4.82 7.16 -50.04
N ILE A 145 4.57 6.58 -48.87
CA ILE A 145 3.93 5.27 -48.76
C ILE A 145 2.46 5.53 -48.50
N ILE A 146 1.60 4.92 -49.31
CA ILE A 146 0.14 4.90 -49.14
C ILE A 146 -0.21 3.74 -48.23
#